data_AF-V4LT72-F1
#
_entry.id   AF-V4LT72-F1
#
_cell.length_a   1.000
_cell.length_b   1.000
_cell.length_c   1.000
_cell.angle_alpha   90.00
_cell.angle_beta   90.00
_cell.angle_gamma   90.00
#
_symmetry.space_group_name_H-M   'P 1'
#
loop_
_entity.id
_entity.type
_entity.pdbx_description
1 polymer ?
#
loop_
_entity_poly.entity_id
_entity_poly.type
_entity_poly.pdbx_seq_one_letter_code
_entity_poly.pdbx_strand_id
1 'polypeptide(L)'
;MRETVAWRYFSQDVVPFSAMIAVECTTVGSSTLFKAATLRGLSFYVFVFYSYAVATLVLFTLSLISGRSRSLPSAKSPLFFKIFLLTLLGLTSKIAGCKGIEYSSPTLSSAISNLTPAFTFVLAVFFRMEQVMLRSSATQAKIIGTIVSISGALVVVLYKGPKLLVSAASFTSFESSWIIGGLFLASQYLLLSVWYILQTQIMEIHPEEISVVLFYNFCATLISALVCLFAEKDLNSWKLKPGVSLAAVIYSDQLSTHGVCI
;
A
#
# COMPACT_ATOMS: atom_id res chain seq x y z
N MET A 1 16.52 26.82 25.78
CA MET A 1 15.19 26.33 26.21
C MET A 1 14.08 26.62 25.19
N ARG A 2 14.05 27.79 24.52
CA ARG A 2 13.03 28.09 23.49
C ARG A 2 13.25 27.30 22.18
N GLU A 3 14.50 27.13 21.75
CA GLU A 3 14.87 26.31 20.58
C GLU A 3 14.56 24.82 20.75
N THR A 4 14.71 24.27 21.96
CA THR A 4 14.37 22.87 22.28
C THR A 4 12.87 22.60 22.28
N VAL A 5 12.05 23.61 22.57
CA VAL A 5 10.57 23.51 22.52
C VAL A 5 10.08 23.66 21.09
N ALA A 6 10.64 24.59 20.32
CA ALA A 6 10.33 24.74 18.88
C ALA A 6 10.75 23.51 18.07
N TRP A 7 11.91 22.93 18.36
CA TRP A 7 12.37 21.69 17.74
C TRP A 7 11.48 20.49 18.09
N ARG A 8 11.02 20.37 19.34
CA ARG A 8 10.06 19.34 19.74
C ARG A 8 8.70 19.52 19.06
N TYR A 9 8.18 20.74 19.01
CA TYR A 9 6.93 21.05 18.32
C TYR A 9 7.01 20.73 16.82
N PHE A 10 8.09 21.16 16.17
CA PHE A 10 8.34 20.86 14.77
C PHE A 10 8.45 19.34 14.53
N SER A 11 9.18 18.62 15.38
CA SER A 11 9.35 17.18 15.26
C SER A 11 8.11 16.35 15.63
N GLN A 12 7.25 16.82 16.53
CA GLN A 12 6.09 16.07 17.00
C GLN A 12 4.82 16.33 16.18
N ASP A 13 4.63 17.55 15.70
CA ASP A 13 3.37 17.93 15.03
C ASP A 13 3.56 18.19 13.53
N VAL A 14 4.62 18.88 13.12
CA VAL A 14 4.81 19.28 11.71
C VAL A 14 5.34 18.12 10.87
N VAL A 15 6.33 17.38 11.36
CA VAL A 15 6.94 16.26 10.62
C VAL A 15 5.90 15.17 10.30
N PRO A 16 5.12 14.63 11.26
CA PRO A 16 4.13 13.60 10.94
C PRO A 16 3.01 14.08 10.02
N PHE A 17 2.57 15.34 10.17
CA PHE A 17 1.57 15.92 9.30
C PHE A 17 2.08 16.08 7.85
N SER A 18 3.31 16.60 7.69
CA SER A 18 3.93 16.72 6.37
C SER A 18 4.18 15.36 5.71
N ALA A 19 4.58 14.35 6.50
CA ALA A 19 4.73 12.98 6.04
C ALA A 19 3.39 12.41 5.57
N MET A 20 2.31 12.58 6.34
CA MET A 20 0.97 12.13 5.97
C MET A 20 0.51 12.72 4.62
N ILE A 21 0.71 14.03 4.41
CA ILE A 21 0.38 14.67 3.13
C ILE A 21 1.21 14.07 2.00
N ALA A 22 2.52 13.92 2.20
CA ALA A 22 3.40 13.34 1.18
C ALA A 22 2.99 11.90 0.82
N VAL A 23 2.62 11.09 1.81
CA VAL A 23 2.12 9.72 1.63
C VAL A 23 0.84 9.71 0.80
N GLU A 24 -0.15 10.56 1.12
CA GLU A 24 -1.40 10.62 0.38
C GLU A 24 -1.21 11.13 -1.05
N CYS A 25 -0.42 12.19 -1.24
CA CYS A 25 -0.08 12.69 -2.57
C CYS A 25 0.59 11.62 -3.43
N THR A 26 1.52 10.86 -2.85
CA THR A 26 2.22 9.77 -3.53
C THR A 26 1.29 8.61 -3.84
N THR A 27 0.37 8.29 -2.94
CA THR A 27 -0.63 7.22 -3.13
C THR A 27 -1.60 7.57 -4.27
N VAL A 28 -2.12 8.80 -4.29
CA VAL A 28 -3.01 9.30 -5.35
C VAL A 28 -2.27 9.40 -6.69
N GLY A 29 -1.05 9.93 -6.70
CA GLY A 29 -0.23 10.01 -7.91
C GLY A 29 0.08 8.64 -8.50
N SER A 30 0.45 7.68 -7.65
CA SER A 30 0.80 6.31 -8.06
C SER A 30 -0.40 5.58 -8.66
N SER A 31 -1.55 5.64 -7.99
CA SER A 31 -2.78 5.01 -8.46
C SER A 31 -3.28 5.63 -9.77
N THR A 32 -3.13 6.95 -9.93
CA THR A 32 -3.50 7.67 -11.16
C THR A 32 -2.58 7.30 -12.32
N LEU A 33 -1.26 7.32 -12.12
CA LEU A 33 -0.29 6.90 -13.12
C LEU A 33 -0.46 5.43 -13.50
N PHE A 34 -0.71 4.56 -12.52
CA PHE A 34 -1.01 3.15 -12.75
C PHE A 34 -2.25 2.99 -13.64
N LYS A 35 -3.38 3.64 -13.31
CA LYS A 35 -4.59 3.59 -14.14
C LYS A 35 -4.31 4.10 -15.56
N ALA A 36 -3.57 5.20 -15.70
CA ALA A 36 -3.20 5.75 -17.00
C ALA A 36 -2.30 4.80 -17.81
N ALA A 37 -1.40 4.07 -17.15
CA ALA A 37 -0.55 3.06 -17.78
C ALA A 37 -1.35 1.83 -18.22
N THR A 38 -2.28 1.35 -17.40
CA THR A 38 -3.16 0.21 -17.73
C THR A 38 -4.05 0.53 -18.92
N LEU A 39 -4.57 1.77 -19.01
CA LEU A 39 -5.33 2.24 -20.19
C LEU A 39 -4.49 2.25 -21.49
N ARG A 40 -3.16 2.27 -21.40
CA ARG A 40 -2.23 2.16 -22.53
C ARG A 40 -1.74 0.72 -22.78
N GLY A 41 -2.34 -0.26 -22.11
CA GLY A 41 -2.07 -1.68 -22.26
C GLY A 41 -0.94 -2.22 -21.38
N LEU A 42 -0.55 -1.53 -20.30
CA LEU A 42 0.37 -2.10 -19.31
C LEU A 42 -0.36 -3.14 -18.46
N SER A 43 0.15 -4.37 -18.45
CA SER A 43 -0.34 -5.41 -17.53
C SER A 43 0.05 -5.07 -16.10
N PHE A 44 -0.88 -5.25 -15.16
CA PHE A 44 -0.60 -4.99 -13.74
C PHE A 44 0.44 -5.96 -13.15
N TYR A 45 0.56 -7.19 -13.69
CA TYR A 45 1.62 -8.12 -13.27
C TYR A 45 3.00 -7.57 -13.58
N VAL A 46 3.16 -7.04 -14.80
CA VAL A 46 4.40 -6.41 -15.28
C VAL A 46 4.69 -5.15 -14.45
N PHE A 47 3.67 -4.33 -14.19
CA PHE A 47 3.79 -3.16 -13.31
C PHE A 47 4.29 -3.56 -11.91
N VAL A 48 3.66 -4.54 -11.26
CA VAL A 48 4.03 -4.98 -9.91
C VAL A 48 5.46 -5.53 -9.87
N PHE A 49 5.84 -6.35 -10.86
CA PHE A 49 7.21 -6.89 -10.96
C PHE A 49 8.25 -5.78 -11.07
N TYR A 50 8.09 -4.86 -12.04
CA TYR A 50 9.06 -3.78 -12.22
C TYR A 50 9.12 -2.84 -11.03
N SER A 51 7.99 -2.58 -10.35
CA SER A 51 7.95 -1.74 -9.16
C SER A 51 8.79 -2.33 -8.02
N TYR A 52 8.63 -3.63 -7.73
CA TYR A 52 9.44 -4.30 -6.71
C TYR A 52 10.92 -4.45 -7.12
N ALA A 53 11.18 -4.65 -8.42
CA ALA A 53 12.54 -4.75 -8.93
C ALA A 53 13.30 -3.42 -8.77
N VAL A 54 12.68 -2.28 -9.13
CA VAL A 54 13.25 -0.95 -8.92
C VAL A 54 13.48 -0.71 -7.42
N ALA A 55 12.52 -1.05 -6.56
CA ALA A 55 12.62 -0.84 -5.11
C ALA A 55 13.80 -1.60 -4.53
N THR A 56 13.94 -2.86 -4.96
CA THR A 56 15.06 -3.72 -4.56
C THR A 56 16.38 -3.12 -5.00
N LEU A 57 16.50 -2.64 -6.24
CA LEU A 57 17.73 -2.02 -6.74
C LEU A 57 18.10 -0.73 -6.00
N VAL A 58 17.12 0.13 -5.75
CA VAL A 58 17.31 1.39 -5.01
C VAL A 58 17.75 1.11 -3.58
N LEU A 59 17.03 0.24 -2.86
CA LEU A 59 17.36 -0.12 -1.48
C LEU A 59 18.68 -0.87 -1.38
N PHE A 60 18.98 -1.73 -2.35
CA PHE A 60 20.25 -2.44 -2.42
C PHE A 60 21.41 -1.44 -2.58
N THR A 61 21.27 -0.47 -3.49
CA THR A 61 22.27 0.58 -3.71
C THR A 61 22.45 1.45 -2.45
N LEU A 62 21.34 1.84 -1.81
CA LEU A 62 21.37 2.59 -0.54
C LEU A 62 22.07 1.80 0.57
N SER A 63 21.85 0.49 0.62
CA SER A 63 22.50 -0.42 1.58
C SER A 63 24.01 -0.48 1.37
N LEU A 64 24.47 -0.55 0.11
CA LEU A 64 25.90 -0.55 -0.24
C LEU A 64 26.58 0.77 0.15
N ILE A 65 25.95 1.91 -0.14
CA ILE A 65 26.51 3.25 0.16
C ILE A 65 26.57 3.50 1.68
N SER A 66 25.58 3.02 2.44
CA SER A 66 25.51 3.27 3.88
C SER A 66 26.59 2.55 4.70
N GLY A 67 27.39 1.67 4.08
CA GLY A 67 28.51 0.97 4.73
C GLY A 67 28.13 0.08 5.93
N ARG A 68 26.83 -0.06 6.21
CA ARG A 68 26.29 -0.86 7.30
C ARG A 68 26.30 -2.31 6.84
N SER A 69 27.31 -3.07 7.25
CA SER A 69 27.32 -4.53 7.08
C SER A 69 26.13 -5.10 7.84
N ARG A 70 25.05 -5.39 7.13
CA ARG A 70 23.85 -5.96 7.71
C ARG A 70 23.81 -7.44 7.37
N SER A 71 23.88 -8.25 8.41
CA SER A 71 23.73 -9.70 8.27
C SER A 71 22.35 -9.97 7.72
N LEU A 72 22.26 -10.58 6.53
CA LEU A 72 20.99 -11.07 6.02
C LEU A 72 20.39 -12.04 7.05
N PRO A 73 19.07 -12.00 7.29
CA PRO A 73 18.40 -13.01 8.10
C PRO A 73 18.71 -14.38 7.51
N SER A 74 19.28 -15.28 8.30
CA SER A 74 19.52 -16.65 7.84
C SER A 74 18.21 -17.29 7.36
N ALA A 75 18.23 -18.00 6.24
CA ALA A 75 17.05 -18.61 5.63
C ALA A 75 16.32 -19.61 6.55
N LYS A 76 17.01 -20.13 7.57
CA LYS A 76 16.43 -21.05 8.58
C LYS A 76 15.84 -20.33 9.80
N SER A 77 15.88 -19.00 9.84
CA SER A 77 15.40 -18.23 10.99
C SER A 77 13.87 -18.08 10.97
N PRO A 78 13.22 -18.01 12.14
CA PRO A 78 11.79 -17.67 12.21
C PRO A 78 11.49 -16.27 11.65
N LEU A 79 12.49 -15.38 11.65
CA LEU A 79 12.41 -14.05 11.06
C LEU A 79 12.22 -14.11 9.54
N PHE A 80 12.95 -14.99 8.85
CA PHE A 80 12.78 -15.21 7.41
C PHE A 80 11.33 -15.60 7.08
N PHE A 81 10.76 -16.54 7.84
CA PHE A 81 9.38 -16.97 7.64
C PHE A 81 8.37 -15.83 7.88
N LYS A 82 8.58 -15.01 8.92
CA LYS A 82 7.75 -13.82 9.17
C LYS A 82 7.81 -12.82 8.02
N ILE A 83 8.99 -12.51 7.50
CA ILE A 83 9.15 -11.59 6.36
C ILE A 83 8.59 -12.18 5.07
N PHE A 84 8.70 -13.50 4.88
CA PHE A 84 8.09 -14.19 3.75
C PHE A 84 6.55 -14.12 3.79
N LEU A 85 5.93 -14.36 4.95
CA LEU A 85 4.49 -14.16 5.14
C LEU A 85 4.08 -12.71 4.89
N LEU A 86 4.86 -11.76 5.41
CA LEU A 86 4.67 -10.33 5.17
C LEU A 86 4.69 -10.03 3.67
N THR A 87 5.60 -10.65 2.92
CA THR A 87 5.74 -10.54 1.46
C THR A 87 4.49 -11.05 0.73
N LEU A 88 4.02 -12.26 1.07
CA LEU A 88 2.82 -12.83 0.47
C LEU A 88 1.59 -11.93 0.70
N LEU A 89 1.44 -11.42 1.92
CA LEU A 89 0.34 -10.55 2.29
C LEU A 89 0.39 -9.22 1.52
N GLY A 90 1.57 -8.60 1.43
CA GLY A 90 1.77 -7.36 0.70
C GLY A 90 1.57 -7.50 -0.81
N LEU A 91 2.05 -8.60 -1.42
CA LEU A 91 1.81 -8.88 -2.82
C LEU A 91 0.32 -9.12 -3.11
N THR A 92 -0.37 -9.87 -2.25
CA THR A 92 -1.81 -10.11 -2.38
C THR A 92 -2.60 -8.80 -2.28
N SER A 93 -2.26 -7.95 -1.30
CA SER A 93 -2.84 -6.61 -1.16
C SER A 93 -2.62 -5.76 -2.43
N LYS A 94 -1.40 -5.73 -2.97
CA LYS A 94 -1.08 -5.01 -4.22
C LYS A 94 -1.88 -5.51 -5.42
N ILE A 95 -2.02 -6.81 -5.59
CA ILE A 95 -2.82 -7.40 -6.68
C ILE A 95 -4.29 -7.02 -6.54
N ALA A 96 -4.86 -7.16 -5.33
CA ALA A 96 -6.23 -6.74 -5.05
C ALA A 96 -6.43 -5.25 -5.34
N GLY A 97 -5.48 -4.40 -4.97
CA GLY A 97 -5.54 -2.97 -5.25
C GLY A 97 -5.46 -2.60 -6.73
N CYS A 98 -4.55 -3.24 -7.46
CA CYS A 98 -4.44 -3.06 -8.90
C CYS A 98 -5.74 -3.43 -9.61
N LYS A 99 -6.32 -4.59 -9.26
CA LYS A 99 -7.62 -5.03 -9.79
C LYS A 99 -8.76 -4.11 -9.38
N GLY A 100 -8.75 -3.66 -8.12
CA GLY A 100 -9.71 -2.69 -7.60
C GLY A 100 -9.72 -1.41 -8.42
N ILE A 101 -8.53 -0.83 -8.68
CA ILE A 101 -8.37 0.38 -9.51
C ILE A 101 -8.77 0.12 -10.97
N GLU A 102 -8.44 -1.05 -11.53
CA GLU A 102 -8.81 -1.43 -12.90
C GLU A 102 -10.33 -1.42 -13.10
N TYR A 103 -11.08 -2.03 -12.18
CA TYR A 103 -12.55 -2.10 -12.22
C TYR A 103 -13.26 -0.81 -11.77
N SER A 104 -12.54 0.09 -11.09
CA SER A 104 -13.10 1.34 -10.58
C SER A 104 -12.25 2.55 -11.02
N SER A 105 -11.75 3.34 -10.06
CA SER A 105 -10.97 4.55 -10.30
C SER A 105 -9.91 4.79 -9.21
N PRO A 106 -8.84 5.54 -9.53
CA PRO A 106 -7.88 6.04 -8.54
C PRO A 106 -8.55 6.86 -7.42
N THR A 107 -9.55 7.67 -7.75
CA THR A 107 -10.30 8.48 -6.78
C THR A 107 -11.05 7.60 -5.76
N LEU A 108 -11.68 6.52 -6.21
CA LEU A 108 -12.32 5.55 -5.32
C LEU A 108 -11.27 4.90 -4.40
N SER A 109 -10.13 4.48 -4.96
CA SER A 109 -9.03 3.90 -4.18
C SER A 109 -8.54 4.83 -3.08
N SER A 110 -8.33 6.12 -3.39
CA SER A 110 -7.93 7.13 -2.39
C SER A 110 -9.02 7.40 -1.36
N ALA A 111 -10.30 7.43 -1.74
CA ALA A 111 -11.37 7.63 -0.77
C ALA A 111 -11.49 6.47 0.23
N ILE A 112 -11.32 5.24 -0.24
CA ILE A 112 -11.39 4.02 0.59
C ILE A 112 -10.11 3.83 1.43
N SER A 113 -8.99 4.47 1.12
CA SER A 113 -7.74 4.34 1.91
C SER A 113 -7.91 4.75 3.36
N ASN A 114 -8.87 5.65 3.65
CA ASN A 114 -9.25 6.03 5.01
C ASN A 114 -9.75 4.84 5.87
N LEU A 115 -10.10 3.71 5.25
CA LEU A 115 -10.41 2.47 5.96
C LEU A 115 -9.17 1.85 6.62
N THR A 116 -7.96 2.14 6.17
CA THR A 116 -6.74 1.56 6.75
C THR A 116 -6.64 1.80 8.25
N PRO A 117 -6.69 3.04 8.79
CA PRO A 117 -6.65 3.25 10.24
C PRO A 117 -7.86 2.62 10.97
N ALA A 118 -9.04 2.57 10.34
CA ALA A 118 -10.24 1.94 10.90
C ALA A 118 -10.08 0.42 11.05
N PHE A 119 -9.63 -0.27 9.99
CA PHE A 119 -9.34 -1.70 10.02
C PHE A 119 -8.18 -2.02 10.96
N THR A 120 -7.13 -1.20 10.98
CA THR A 120 -6.00 -1.38 11.91
C THR A 120 -6.47 -1.30 13.36
N PHE A 121 -7.33 -0.34 13.71
CA PHE A 121 -7.92 -0.25 15.05
C PHE A 121 -8.78 -1.47 15.39
N VAL A 122 -9.67 -1.89 14.49
CA VAL A 122 -10.52 -3.09 14.69
C VAL A 122 -9.67 -4.34 14.90
N LEU A 123 -8.63 -4.54 14.09
CA LEU A 123 -7.69 -5.65 14.22
C LEU A 123 -6.89 -5.57 15.53
N ALA A 124 -6.42 -4.38 15.93
CA ALA A 124 -5.70 -4.19 17.18
C ALA A 124 -6.57 -4.55 18.41
N VAL A 125 -7.86 -4.20 18.38
CA VAL A 125 -8.83 -4.62 19.41
C VAL A 125 -9.04 -6.14 19.37
N PHE A 126 -9.22 -6.71 18.18
CA PHE A 126 -9.43 -8.16 18.01
C PHE A 126 -8.24 -8.99 18.52
N PHE A 127 -7.01 -8.58 18.19
CA PHE A 127 -5.78 -9.20 18.68
C PHE A 127 -5.42 -8.82 20.13
N ARG A 128 -6.26 -8.04 20.82
CA ARG A 128 -6.02 -7.53 22.19
C ARG A 128 -4.72 -6.73 22.35
N MET A 129 -4.25 -6.11 21.27
CA MET A 129 -3.13 -5.18 21.29
C MET A 129 -3.55 -3.81 21.85
N GLU A 130 -4.83 -3.45 21.72
CA GLU A 130 -5.41 -2.22 22.23
C GLU A 130 -6.47 -2.52 23.31
N GLN A 131 -6.37 -1.86 24.47
CA GLN A 131 -7.37 -1.96 25.54
C GLN A 131 -8.47 -0.91 25.35
N VAL A 132 -9.69 -1.36 25.11
CA VAL A 132 -10.84 -0.46 24.86
C VAL A 132 -11.42 0.02 26.19
N MET A 133 -10.92 1.15 26.69
CA MET A 133 -11.51 1.84 27.84
C MET A 133 -12.62 2.79 27.36
N LEU A 134 -13.88 2.33 27.36
CA LEU A 134 -15.03 3.09 26.81
C LEU A 134 -15.27 4.49 27.43
N ARG A 135 -14.73 4.74 28.63
CA ARG A 135 -14.79 6.05 29.30
C ARG A 135 -13.65 7.00 28.88
N SER A 136 -12.61 6.49 28.21
CA SER A 136 -11.49 7.30 27.72
C SER A 136 -11.91 8.07 26.48
N SER A 137 -11.67 9.39 26.49
CA SER A 137 -11.93 10.25 25.33
C SER A 137 -11.14 9.81 24.10
N ALA A 138 -9.92 9.27 24.28
CA ALA A 138 -9.11 8.74 23.19
C ALA A 138 -9.74 7.50 22.55
N THR A 139 -10.24 6.55 23.36
CA THR A 139 -10.91 5.35 22.85
C THR A 139 -12.23 5.71 22.16
N GLN A 140 -12.99 6.67 22.71
CA GLN A 140 -14.21 7.17 22.08
C GLN A 140 -13.91 7.83 20.72
N ALA A 141 -12.86 8.66 20.64
CA ALA A 141 -12.43 9.26 19.38
C ALA A 141 -12.04 8.20 18.33
N LYS A 142 -11.31 7.14 18.72
CA LYS A 142 -10.97 6.01 17.84
C LYS A 142 -12.22 5.29 17.32
N ILE A 143 -13.20 5.01 18.19
CA ILE A 143 -14.45 4.36 17.81
C ILE A 143 -15.26 5.23 16.85
N ILE A 144 -15.47 6.51 17.19
CA ILE A 144 -16.22 7.46 16.35
C ILE A 144 -15.53 7.60 14.99
N GLY A 145 -14.21 7.80 14.98
CA GLY A 145 -13.42 7.89 13.75
C GLY A 145 -13.53 6.63 12.88
N THR A 146 -13.56 5.45 13.50
CA THR A 146 -13.75 4.16 12.80
C THR A 146 -15.13 4.09 12.15
N ILE A 147 -16.20 4.44 12.87
CA ILE A 147 -17.57 4.47 12.33
C ILE A 147 -17.66 5.46 11.17
N VAL A 148 -17.17 6.68 11.36
CA VAL A 148 -17.19 7.73 10.33
C VAL A 148 -16.41 7.31 9.09
N SER A 149 -15.23 6.68 9.25
CA SER A 149 -14.44 6.17 8.13
C SER A 149 -15.16 5.07 7.34
N ILE A 150 -15.73 4.08 8.04
CA ILE A 150 -16.47 2.98 7.39
C ILE A 150 -17.72 3.53 6.67
N SER A 151 -18.47 4.40 7.33
CA SER A 151 -19.62 5.06 6.72
C SER A 151 -19.21 5.89 5.50
N GLY A 152 -18.12 6.65 5.58
CA GLY A 152 -17.59 7.42 4.46
C GLY A 152 -17.21 6.55 3.27
N ALA A 153 -16.50 5.44 3.50
CA ALA A 153 -16.14 4.51 2.43
C ALA A 153 -17.36 3.84 1.80
N LEU A 154 -18.35 3.42 2.61
CA LEU A 154 -19.61 2.86 2.12
C LEU A 154 -20.37 3.88 1.27
N VAL A 155 -20.44 5.13 1.72
CA VAL A 155 -21.01 6.23 0.93
C VAL A 155 -20.25 6.31 -0.38
N VAL A 156 -18.93 6.45 -0.43
CA VAL A 156 -18.23 6.63 -1.71
C VAL A 156 -18.37 5.42 -2.66
N VAL A 157 -18.40 4.19 -2.15
CA VAL A 157 -18.63 2.98 -2.96
C VAL A 157 -20.05 2.95 -3.54
N LEU A 158 -21.06 3.32 -2.75
CA LEU A 158 -22.47 3.26 -3.12
C LEU A 158 -23.02 4.56 -3.71
N TYR A 159 -22.29 5.67 -3.56
CA TYR A 159 -22.70 7.01 -3.96
C TYR A 159 -22.58 7.13 -5.46
N LYS A 160 -23.74 7.39 -6.07
CA LYS A 160 -23.87 7.56 -7.51
C LYS A 160 -23.41 8.96 -7.89
N GLY A 161 -22.16 9.10 -8.35
CA GLY A 161 -21.71 10.32 -9.01
C GLY A 161 -22.45 10.58 -10.32
N PRO A 162 -22.70 11.84 -10.73
CA PRO A 162 -23.30 12.17 -12.02
C PRO A 162 -22.45 11.66 -13.19
N LYS A 163 -23.11 11.01 -14.14
CA LYS A 163 -22.49 10.37 -15.31
C LYS A 163 -21.98 11.43 -16.30
N LEU A 164 -20.68 11.70 -16.32
CA LEU A 164 -20.06 12.37 -17.46
C LEU A 164 -19.80 11.33 -18.56
N LEU A 165 -20.72 11.33 -19.55
CA LEU A 165 -20.63 10.70 -20.87
C LEU A 165 -20.42 9.17 -20.89
N VAL A 166 -21.50 8.40 -21.09
CA VAL A 166 -21.59 7.30 -22.09
C VAL A 166 -23.05 6.85 -22.19
N SER A 167 -23.46 6.62 -23.45
CA SER A 167 -24.78 6.29 -23.95
C SER A 167 -25.48 5.11 -23.25
N ALA A 168 -26.80 5.16 -23.27
CA ALA A 168 -27.76 4.38 -22.46
C ALA A 168 -27.92 2.89 -22.85
N ALA A 169 -26.84 2.14 -23.08
CA ALA A 169 -26.94 0.77 -23.61
C ALA A 169 -26.28 -0.36 -22.76
N SER A 170 -25.70 -0.09 -21.59
CA SER A 170 -25.04 -1.14 -20.78
C SER A 170 -25.04 -0.88 -19.27
N PHE A 171 -26.24 -0.65 -18.72
CA PHE A 171 -26.40 -0.25 -17.31
C PHE A 171 -26.19 -1.37 -16.27
N THR A 172 -26.23 -2.65 -16.64
CA THR A 172 -26.11 -3.76 -15.67
C THR A 172 -24.68 -4.26 -15.47
N SER A 173 -23.85 -4.23 -16.52
CA SER A 173 -22.46 -4.72 -16.45
C SER A 173 -21.49 -3.71 -15.82
N PHE A 174 -21.76 -2.41 -15.98
CA PHE A 174 -20.93 -1.35 -15.40
C PHE A 174 -21.11 -1.25 -13.86
N GLU A 175 -22.35 -1.38 -13.37
CA GLU A 175 -22.68 -1.31 -11.94
C GLU A 175 -22.02 -2.45 -11.14
N SER A 176 -22.05 -3.68 -11.68
CA SER A 176 -21.39 -4.85 -11.07
C SER A 176 -19.87 -4.67 -10.98
N SER A 177 -19.26 -4.12 -12.04
CA SER A 177 -17.81 -3.89 -12.10
C SER A 177 -17.36 -2.81 -11.11
N TRP A 178 -18.14 -1.75 -10.90
CA TRP A 178 -17.78 -0.72 -9.91
C TRP A 178 -17.77 -1.27 -8.48
N ILE A 179 -18.81 -2.00 -8.09
CA ILE A 179 -18.93 -2.60 -6.75
C ILE A 179 -17.83 -3.65 -6.53
N ILE A 180 -17.52 -4.47 -7.54
CA ILE A 180 -16.42 -5.44 -7.43
C ILE A 180 -15.08 -4.74 -7.24
N GLY A 181 -14.88 -3.60 -7.93
CA GLY A 181 -13.71 -2.75 -7.73
C GLY A 181 -13.62 -2.22 -6.29
N GLY A 182 -14.72 -1.72 -5.74
CA GLY A 182 -14.80 -1.28 -4.35
C GLY A 182 -14.50 -2.40 -3.34
N LEU A 183 -14.98 -3.63 -3.59
CA LEU A 183 -14.71 -4.79 -2.73
C LEU A 183 -13.24 -5.21 -2.77
N PHE A 184 -12.62 -5.21 -3.95
CA PHE A 184 -11.19 -5.45 -4.11
C PHE A 184 -10.34 -4.39 -3.40
N LEU A 185 -10.74 -3.11 -3.46
CA LEU A 185 -10.09 -2.02 -2.72
C LEU A 185 -10.25 -2.17 -1.20
N ALA A 186 -11.45 -2.51 -0.72
CA ALA A 186 -11.67 -2.78 0.71
C ALA A 186 -10.80 -3.96 1.19
N SER A 187 -10.70 -5.02 0.39
CA SER A 187 -9.82 -6.15 0.66
C SER A 187 -8.34 -5.75 0.67
N GLN A 188 -7.89 -4.93 -0.31
CA GLN A 188 -6.53 -4.38 -0.32
C GLN A 188 -6.20 -3.69 1.01
N TYR A 189 -7.04 -2.77 1.47
CA TYR A 189 -6.76 -1.99 2.68
C TYR A 189 -6.90 -2.80 3.97
N LEU A 190 -7.76 -3.82 4.01
CA LEU A 190 -7.80 -4.78 5.09
C LEU A 190 -6.48 -5.58 5.18
N LEU A 191 -6.02 -6.12 4.06
CA LEU A 191 -4.76 -6.86 3.98
C LEU A 191 -3.58 -5.96 4.33
N LEU A 192 -3.62 -4.69 3.91
CA LEU A 192 -2.61 -3.68 4.25
C LEU A 192 -2.59 -3.38 5.76
N SER A 193 -3.74 -3.31 6.43
CA SER A 193 -3.81 -3.16 7.88
C SER A 193 -3.20 -4.35 8.63
N VAL A 194 -3.46 -5.58 8.18
CA VAL A 194 -2.80 -6.78 8.73
C VAL A 194 -1.28 -6.70 8.48
N TRP A 195 -0.88 -6.25 7.30
CA TRP A 195 0.53 -6.08 6.92
C TRP A 195 1.24 -5.08 7.84
N TYR A 196 0.63 -3.93 8.13
CA TYR A 196 1.19 -2.95 9.07
C TYR A 196 1.37 -3.53 10.48
N ILE A 197 0.38 -4.26 11.00
CA ILE A 197 0.47 -4.89 12.33
C ILE A 197 1.61 -5.93 12.38
N LEU A 198 1.75 -6.75 11.34
CA LEU A 198 2.85 -7.72 11.29
C LEU A 198 4.21 -7.04 11.12
N GLN A 199 4.27 -5.97 10.34
CA GLN A 199 5.50 -5.20 10.15
C GLN A 199 5.96 -4.57 11.47
N THR A 200 5.07 -3.94 12.25
CA THR A 200 5.43 -3.35 13.55
C THR A 200 5.95 -4.41 14.51
N GLN A 201 5.32 -5.58 14.59
CA GLN A 201 5.80 -6.70 15.41
C GLN A 201 7.17 -7.23 14.99
N ILE A 202 7.50 -7.20 13.69
CA ILE A 202 8.83 -7.58 13.20
C ILE A 202 9.85 -6.52 13.59
N MET A 203 9.50 -5.24 13.47
CA MET A 203 10.37 -4.11 13.80
C MET A 203 10.69 -4.01 15.30
N GLU A 204 9.77 -4.42 16.18
CA GLU A 204 10.04 -4.54 17.63
C GLU A 204 11.14 -5.57 17.95
N ILE A 205 11.25 -6.63 17.16
CA ILE A 205 12.23 -7.71 17.37
C ILE A 205 13.54 -7.43 16.62
N HIS A 206 13.44 -6.84 15.42
CA HIS A 206 14.57 -6.60 14.53
C HIS A 206 14.55 -5.15 14.02
N PRO A 207 15.23 -4.22 14.73
CA PRO A 207 15.17 -2.78 14.43
C PRO A 207 15.93 -2.38 13.15
N GLU A 208 16.58 -3.31 12.44
CA GLU A 208 17.20 -3.01 11.15
C GLU A 208 16.18 -2.98 10.01
N GLU A 209 15.47 -1.88 9.95
CA GLU A 209 14.39 -1.60 9.03
C GLU A 209 14.76 -1.75 7.55
N ILE A 210 15.84 -1.10 7.09
CA ILE A 210 16.29 -1.19 5.69
C ILE A 210 16.60 -2.64 5.28
N SER A 211 17.12 -3.49 6.18
CA SER A 211 17.33 -4.92 5.89
C SER A 211 16.01 -5.65 5.69
N VAL A 212 15.04 -5.41 6.58
CA VAL A 212 13.72 -6.05 6.51
C VAL A 212 13.01 -5.65 5.23
N VAL A 213 13.03 -4.36 4.89
CA VAL A 213 12.39 -3.82 3.69
C VAL A 213 13.11 -4.30 2.42
N LEU A 214 14.45 -4.31 2.39
CA LEU A 214 15.21 -4.85 1.26
C LEU A 214 14.89 -6.33 1.03
N PHE A 215 14.87 -7.13 2.10
CA PHE A 215 14.58 -8.56 2.01
C PHE A 215 13.14 -8.83 1.56
N TYR A 216 12.18 -8.08 2.12
CA TYR A 216 10.78 -8.09 1.68
C TYR A 216 10.66 -7.79 0.18
N ASN A 217 11.31 -6.72 -0.31
CA ASN A 217 11.26 -6.33 -1.73
C ASN A 217 11.93 -7.35 -2.64
N PHE A 218 13.04 -7.94 -2.20
CA PHE A 218 13.72 -9.00 -2.93
C PHE A 218 12.81 -10.24 -3.08
N CYS A 219 12.20 -10.70 -1.99
CA CYS A 219 11.22 -11.79 -2.05
C CYS A 219 10.00 -11.42 -2.91
N ALA A 220 9.49 -10.20 -2.79
CA ALA A 220 8.36 -9.72 -3.59
C ALA A 220 8.70 -9.71 -5.08
N THR A 221 9.92 -9.31 -5.44
CA THR A 221 10.43 -9.35 -6.82
C THR A 221 10.47 -10.77 -7.37
N LEU A 222 10.98 -11.73 -6.59
CA LEU A 222 11.03 -13.14 -7.01
C LEU A 222 9.64 -13.73 -7.21
N ILE A 223 8.74 -13.54 -6.24
CA ILE A 223 7.38 -14.08 -6.33
C ILE A 223 6.60 -13.40 -7.46
N SER A 224 6.69 -12.07 -7.58
CA SER A 224 6.01 -11.33 -8.66
C SER A 224 6.57 -11.67 -10.04
N ALA A 225 7.87 -11.95 -10.17
CA ALA A 225 8.46 -12.44 -11.42
C ALA A 225 7.84 -13.78 -11.84
N LEU A 226 7.74 -14.73 -10.90
CA LEU A 226 7.10 -16.02 -11.14
C LEU A 226 5.63 -15.84 -11.56
N VAL A 227 4.86 -15.05 -10.80
CA VAL A 227 3.45 -14.76 -11.11
C VAL A 227 3.32 -14.11 -12.49
N CYS A 228 4.20 -13.16 -12.83
CA CYS A 228 4.22 -12.50 -14.13
C CYS A 228 4.56 -13.47 -15.26
N LEU A 229 5.51 -14.40 -15.08
CA LEU A 229 5.86 -15.42 -16.08
C LEU A 229 4.68 -16.38 -16.35
N PHE A 230 3.92 -16.73 -15.32
CA PHE A 230 2.75 -17.60 -15.49
C PHE A 230 1.56 -16.87 -16.12
N ALA A 231 1.34 -15.59 -15.76
CA ALA A 231 0.19 -14.82 -16.24
C ALA A 231 0.41 -14.22 -17.64
N GLU A 232 1.60 -13.69 -17.93
CA GLU A 232 1.95 -13.04 -19.18
C GLU A 232 2.94 -13.90 -19.96
N LYS A 233 2.40 -14.87 -20.71
CA LYS A 233 3.19 -15.79 -21.54
C LYS A 233 3.87 -15.10 -22.72
N ASP A 234 3.30 -13.98 -23.18
CA ASP A 234 3.85 -13.20 -24.28
C ASP A 234 4.95 -12.26 -23.77
N LEU A 235 6.21 -12.53 -24.14
CA LEU A 235 7.36 -11.69 -23.78
C LEU A 235 7.27 -10.25 -24.32
N ASN A 236 6.39 -10.00 -25.29
CA ASN A 236 6.11 -8.64 -25.76
C ASN A 236 5.34 -7.81 -24.71
N SER A 237 4.53 -8.44 -23.85
CA SER A 237 3.84 -7.76 -22.73
C SER A 237 4.82 -7.27 -21.66
N TRP A 238 6.01 -7.88 -21.59
CA TRP A 238 7.07 -7.51 -20.64
C TRP A 238 7.81 -6.23 -21.05
N LYS A 239 7.67 -5.79 -22.30
CA LYS A 239 8.33 -4.58 -22.81
C LYS A 239 7.66 -3.36 -22.22
N LEU A 240 8.35 -2.73 -21.28
CA LEU A 240 7.92 -1.47 -20.70
C LEU A 240 8.06 -0.36 -21.76
N LYS A 241 6.92 0.18 -22.21
CA LYS A 241 6.92 1.29 -23.18
C LYS A 241 7.42 2.56 -22.48
N PRO A 242 8.31 3.35 -23.12
CA PRO A 242 8.73 4.63 -22.57
C PRO A 242 7.53 5.59 -22.44
N GLY A 243 7.56 6.46 -21.42
CA GLY A 243 6.48 7.41 -21.12
C GLY A 243 5.72 7.05 -19.85
N VAL A 244 4.39 7.03 -19.91
CA VAL A 244 3.50 6.88 -18.72
C VAL A 244 3.75 5.57 -17.97
N SER A 245 4.04 4.47 -18.67
CA SER A 245 4.30 3.17 -18.04
C SER A 245 5.59 3.18 -17.20
N LEU A 246 6.67 3.79 -17.71
CA LEU A 246 7.92 3.95 -16.97
C LEU A 246 7.74 4.92 -15.80
N ALA A 247 7.06 6.05 -16.01
CA ALA A 247 6.76 7.01 -14.96
C ALA A 247 5.93 6.37 -13.83
N ALA A 248 4.94 5.54 -14.16
CA ALA A 248 4.13 4.83 -13.19
C ALA A 248 4.97 3.89 -12.31
N VAL A 249 5.87 3.11 -12.92
CA VAL A 249 6.77 2.19 -12.19
C VAL A 249 7.67 2.97 -11.24
N ILE A 250 8.38 3.98 -11.74
CA ILE A 250 9.33 4.76 -10.94
C ILE A 250 8.62 5.50 -9.79
N TYR A 251 7.43 6.03 -10.05
CA TYR A 251 6.66 6.76 -9.05
C TYR A 251 6.03 5.83 -7.99
N SER A 252 5.67 4.60 -8.38
CA SER A 252 5.09 3.60 -7.47
C SER A 252 6.08 2.99 -6.48
N ASP A 253 7.37 3.16 -6.73
CA ASP A 253 8.50 2.63 -5.96
C ASP A 253 8.53 3.11 -4.49
N GLN A 254 7.84 4.21 -4.21
CA GLN A 254 7.82 4.84 -2.89
C GLN A 254 6.96 4.12 -1.84
N LEU A 255 6.22 3.06 -2.21
CA LEU A 255 5.59 2.23 -1.17
C LEU A 255 6.61 1.46 -0.31
N SER A 256 7.85 1.32 -0.78
CA SER A 256 8.95 0.75 0.00
C SER A 256 9.58 1.74 1.00
N THR A 257 9.34 3.04 0.85
CA THR A 257 9.81 4.06 1.80
C THR A 257 8.85 4.28 2.98
N HIS A 258 7.62 3.74 2.97
CA HIS A 258 6.78 3.71 4.17
C HIS A 258 7.36 2.84 5.27
N GLY A 259 8.18 1.85 4.92
CA GLY A 259 8.96 1.13 5.91
C GLY A 259 10.10 1.97 6.50
N VAL A 260 10.54 3.05 5.83
CA VAL A 260 11.76 3.80 6.16
C VAL A 260 11.56 5.07 6.98
N CYS A 261 10.32 5.51 7.10
CA CYS A 261 9.97 6.80 7.72
C CYS A 261 9.03 6.67 8.93
N ILE A 262 8.87 5.48 9.51
CA ILE A 262 8.09 5.26 10.75
C ILE A 262 9.04 5.02 11.91
#